data_AF-A0A5N5P7D9-F1
#
_entry.id   AF-A0A5N5P7D9-F1
#
_cell.length_a   1.000
_cell.length_b   1.000
_cell.length_c   1.000
_cell.angle_alpha   90.00
_cell.angle_beta   90.00
_cell.angle_gamma   90.00
#
_symmetry.space_group_name_H-M   'P 1'
#
loop_
_entity.id
_entity.type
_entity.pdbx_description
1 polymer ?
#
loop_
_entity_poly.entity_id
_entity_poly.type
_entity_poly.pdbx_seq_one_letter_code
_entity_poly.pdbx_strand_id
1 'polypeptide(L)'
;MDGLGVTAVTAIKPDRIEMKNPVNVLRLPRGPDPNSRGFDPTSPRYIALCPSSIPASTASSTDLKSIEEEQRLRTELRERFLRTLIAMTDKQVHFSMYEKVHVQAKFGASDIDVLNFQVSDLQTPLGVQKEALLRCQDVISCSFDL
;
A
#
# COMPACT_ATOMS: atom_id res chain seq x y z
N MET A 1 -42.71 -26.58 30.15
CA MET A 1 -41.85 -27.10 31.21
C MET A 1 -41.14 -28.31 30.63
N ASP A 2 -39.92 -28.34 30.09
CA ASP A 2 -38.75 -27.46 29.89
C ASP A 2 -37.90 -28.31 28.90
N GLY A 3 -36.98 -27.85 28.06
CA GLY A 3 -36.27 -26.61 27.88
C GLY A 3 -35.12 -26.88 26.90
N LEU A 4 -34.64 -25.81 26.27
CA LEU A 4 -33.35 -25.64 25.59
C LEU A 4 -33.04 -26.45 24.33
N GLY A 5 -33.35 -25.82 23.20
CA GLY A 5 -32.55 -25.97 21.98
C GLY A 5 -31.16 -25.38 22.19
N VAL A 6 -30.14 -26.13 21.76
CA VAL A 6 -28.75 -25.68 21.73
C VAL A 6 -28.28 -25.74 20.29
N THR A 7 -28.41 -24.63 19.57
CA THR A 7 -27.80 -24.45 18.25
C THR A 7 -26.31 -24.23 18.46
N ALA A 8 -25.49 -25.19 18.06
CA ALA A 8 -24.05 -25.06 18.08
C ALA A 8 -23.63 -23.93 17.13
N VAL A 9 -23.11 -22.84 17.69
CA VAL A 9 -22.45 -21.78 16.92
C VAL A 9 -21.05 -22.27 16.60
N THR A 10 -20.86 -22.75 15.36
CA THR A 10 -19.54 -23.09 14.84
C THR A 10 -18.71 -21.83 14.71
N ALA A 11 -17.67 -21.71 15.54
CA ALA A 11 -16.69 -20.64 15.46
C ALA A 11 -15.92 -20.75 14.13
N ILE A 12 -16.12 -19.77 13.24
CA ILE A 12 -15.31 -19.62 12.02
C ILE A 12 -13.97 -19.02 12.45
N LYS A 13 -12.92 -19.86 12.44
CA LYS A 13 -11.53 -19.42 12.59
C LYS A 13 -11.14 -18.65 11.32
N PRO A 14 -10.61 -17.42 11.41
CA PRO A 14 -10.06 -16.76 10.24
C PRO A 14 -8.81 -17.54 9.79
N ASP A 15 -8.86 -18.07 8.57
CA ASP A 15 -7.69 -18.66 7.92
C ASP A 15 -6.62 -17.58 7.80
N ARG A 16 -5.55 -17.75 8.58
CA ARG A 16 -4.32 -16.98 8.44
C ARG A 16 -3.75 -17.33 7.08
N ILE A 17 -3.81 -16.40 6.12
CA ILE A 17 -3.08 -16.52 4.86
C ILE A 17 -1.59 -16.45 5.20
N GLU A 18 -1.02 -17.61 5.50
CA GLU A 18 0.41 -17.81 5.63
C GLU A 18 1.01 -17.67 4.22
N MET A 19 1.84 -16.65 4.00
CA MET A 19 2.62 -16.54 2.78
C MET A 19 3.65 -17.68 2.77
N LYS A 20 3.23 -18.82 2.22
CA LYS A 20 3.98 -20.09 2.24
C LYS A 20 5.18 -20.12 1.30
N ASN A 21 5.34 -19.09 0.47
CA ASN A 21 6.41 -19.02 -0.51
C ASN A 21 7.26 -17.77 -0.24
N PRO A 22 8.47 -17.89 0.35
CA PRO A 22 9.43 -16.81 0.27
C PRO A 22 9.70 -16.55 -1.23
N VAL A 23 9.50 -15.32 -1.67
CA VAL A 23 9.86 -14.91 -3.03
C VAL A 23 11.38 -15.04 -3.12
N ASN A 24 11.85 -16.06 -3.84
CA ASN A 24 13.27 -16.27 -4.05
C ASN A 24 13.81 -15.12 -4.91
N VAL A 25 14.44 -14.14 -4.27
CA VAL A 25 15.17 -13.09 -4.96
C VAL A 25 16.46 -13.71 -5.49
N LEU A 26 16.44 -14.17 -6.75
CA LEU A 26 17.65 -14.56 -7.46
C LEU A 26 18.49 -13.32 -7.71
N ARG A 27 19.48 -13.07 -6.84
CA ARG A 27 20.43 -11.99 -7.04
C ARG A 27 21.30 -12.36 -8.23
N LEU A 28 21.15 -11.61 -9.33
CA LEU A 28 22.04 -11.71 -10.48
C LEU A 28 23.51 -11.59 -10.00
N PRO A 29 24.45 -12.34 -10.60
CA PRO A 29 25.84 -12.27 -10.24
C PRO A 29 26.31 -10.81 -10.31
N ARG A 30 26.97 -10.37 -9.24
CA ARG A 30 27.49 -9.01 -9.10
C ARG A 30 28.38 -8.72 -10.31
N GLY A 31 28.11 -7.61 -10.99
CA GLY A 31 29.03 -7.11 -12.02
C GLY A 31 30.44 -6.93 -11.43
N PRO A 32 31.48 -7.03 -12.25
CA PRO A 32 32.89 -7.17 -11.83
C PRO A 32 33.50 -5.94 -11.12
N ASP A 33 32.71 -4.93 -10.74
CA ASP A 33 33.21 -3.73 -10.09
C ASP A 33 33.24 -3.84 -8.56
N PRO A 34 34.38 -3.57 -7.90
CA PRO A 34 34.46 -3.47 -6.43
C PRO A 34 33.65 -2.29 -5.86
N ASN A 35 33.26 -1.33 -6.70
CA ASN A 35 32.37 -0.20 -6.38
C ASN A 35 30.90 -0.46 -6.73
N SER A 36 30.52 -1.74 -6.85
CA SER A 36 29.19 -2.17 -7.28
C SER A 36 28.07 -1.47 -6.52
N ARG A 37 27.03 -1.10 -7.28
CA ARG A 37 25.75 -0.47 -6.93
C ARG A 37 24.90 -1.31 -5.95
N GLY A 38 25.50 -1.74 -4.86
CA GLY A 38 24.87 -2.54 -3.82
C GLY A 38 24.05 -1.69 -2.86
N PHE A 39 23.13 -2.36 -2.17
CA PHE A 39 22.46 -1.84 -1.00
C PHE A 39 23.43 -1.92 0.18
N ASP A 40 24.43 -1.02 0.17
CA ASP A 40 25.36 -0.87 1.28
C ASP A 40 24.70 0.09 2.31
N PRO A 41 24.38 -0.40 3.52
CA PRO A 41 23.75 0.41 4.55
C PRO A 41 24.67 1.54 5.06
N THR A 42 25.95 1.52 4.72
CA THR A 42 26.93 2.57 5.01
C THR A 42 27.20 3.51 3.83
N SER A 43 26.59 3.25 2.66
CA SER A 43 26.80 4.07 1.46
C SER A 43 26.18 5.45 1.61
N PRO A 44 26.85 6.52 1.10
CA PRO A 44 26.27 7.86 1.02
C PRO A 44 24.89 7.90 0.35
N ARG A 45 24.64 7.00 -0.62
CA ARG A 45 23.35 6.90 -1.31
C ARG A 45 22.26 6.35 -0.39
N TYR A 46 22.57 5.35 0.42
CA TYR A 46 21.61 4.79 1.38
C TYR A 46 21.27 5.82 2.45
N ILE A 47 22.28 6.50 3.00
CA ILE A 47 22.10 7.57 4.00
C ILE A 47 21.24 8.71 3.46
N ALA A 48 21.46 9.15 2.22
CA ALA A 48 20.69 10.24 1.60
C ALA A 48 19.24 9.87 1.25
N LEU A 49 18.97 8.59 0.94
CA LEU A 49 17.65 8.07 0.62
C LEU A 49 16.85 7.62 1.84
N CYS A 50 17.44 7.68 3.04
CA CYS A 50 16.76 7.53 4.31
C CYS A 50 16.47 8.90 4.94
N PRO A 51 15.49 9.68 4.45
CA PRO A 51 14.88 10.70 5.28
C PRO A 51 13.97 9.96 6.28
N SER A 52 14.57 9.36 7.31
CA SER A 52 13.85 9.11 8.56
C SER A 52 13.45 10.48 9.14
N SER A 53 12.32 10.54 9.82
CA SER A 53 11.81 11.74 10.51
C SER A 53 12.70 12.24 11.66
N ILE A 54 13.92 11.72 11.79
CA ILE A 54 14.90 12.00 12.83
C ILE A 54 16.23 12.37 12.14
N PRO A 55 16.82 13.55 12.41
CA PRO A 55 18.07 13.99 11.78
C PRO A 55 19.23 13.04 12.12
N ALA A 56 19.94 12.62 11.08
CA ALA A 56 21.07 11.68 11.09
C ALA A 56 22.36 12.27 11.70
N SER A 57 22.28 12.82 12.91
CA SER A 57 23.45 13.27 13.67
C SER A 57 23.69 12.30 14.84
N THR A 58 24.70 11.45 14.64
CA THR A 58 25.35 10.57 15.64
C THR A 58 24.66 9.23 15.89
N ALA A 59 24.81 8.30 14.93
CA ALA A 59 24.36 6.91 15.05
C ALA A 59 24.98 6.20 16.26
N SER A 60 24.22 6.13 17.35
CA SER A 60 24.48 5.21 18.47
C SER A 60 23.83 3.85 18.18
N SER A 61 24.27 2.78 18.83
CA SER A 61 23.68 1.44 18.66
C SER A 61 22.18 1.38 19.01
N THR A 62 21.69 2.31 19.82
CA THR A 62 20.26 2.50 20.14
C THR A 62 19.48 3.03 18.94
N ASP A 63 20.13 3.84 18.09
CA ASP A 63 19.56 4.47 16.90
C ASP A 63 19.30 3.45 15.77
N LEU A 64 20.17 2.44 15.65
CA LEU A 64 20.01 1.35 14.67
C LEU A 64 18.77 0.48 14.96
N LYS A 65 18.50 0.17 16.23
CA LYS A 65 17.30 -0.59 16.63
C LYS A 65 16.01 0.21 16.35
N SER A 66 16.06 1.53 16.56
CA SER A 66 14.95 2.44 16.23
C SER A 66 14.67 2.45 14.72
N ILE A 67 15.72 2.48 13.89
CA ILE A 67 15.59 2.44 12.43
C ILE A 67 14.99 1.10 11.96
N GLU A 68 15.45 -0.03 12.50
CA GLU A 68 14.90 -1.35 12.17
C GLU A 68 13.41 -1.45 12.51
N GLU A 69 13.00 -0.95 13.68
CA GLU A 69 11.60 -0.93 14.10
C GLU A 69 10.75 0.00 13.22
N GLU A 70 11.26 1.20 12.87
CA GLU A 70 10.61 2.13 11.95
C GLU A 70 10.39 1.49 10.56
N GLN A 71 11.40 0.79 10.04
CA GLN A 71 11.29 0.11 8.74
C GLN A 71 10.32 -1.07 8.78
N ARG A 72 10.28 -1.81 9.90
CA ARG A 72 9.27 -2.86 10.11
C ARG A 72 7.86 -2.28 10.08
N LEU A 73 7.62 -1.19 10.81
CA LEU A 73 6.31 -0.52 10.85
C LEU A 73 5.93 0.05 9.48
N ARG A 74 6.86 0.69 8.77
CA ARG A 74 6.64 1.17 7.39
C ARG A 74 6.25 0.03 6.46
N THR A 75 6.92 -1.10 6.56
CA THR A 75 6.63 -2.28 5.74
C THR A 75 5.25 -2.84 6.03
N GLU A 76 4.87 -2.96 7.31
CA GLU A 76 3.55 -3.43 7.71
C GLU A 76 2.42 -2.50 7.21
N LEU A 77 2.58 -1.19 7.41
CA LEU A 77 1.60 -0.20 6.93
C LEU A 77 1.50 -0.22 5.41
N ARG A 78 2.65 -0.32 4.72
CA ARG A 78 2.70 -0.40 3.27
C ARG A 78 2.03 -1.66 2.74
N GLU A 79 2.25 -2.81 3.37
CA GLU A 79 1.60 -4.06 3.00
C GLU A 79 0.09 -3.93 3.11
N ARG A 80 -0.41 -3.43 4.25
CA ARG A 80 -1.85 -3.24 4.48
C ARG A 80 -2.45 -2.30 3.46
N PHE A 81 -1.77 -1.19 3.18
CA PHE A 81 -2.18 -0.22 2.17
C PHE A 81 -2.27 -0.84 0.76
N LEU A 82 -1.26 -1.61 0.35
CA LEU A 82 -1.27 -2.29 -0.95
C LEU A 82 -2.38 -3.34 -1.03
N ARG A 83 -2.65 -4.08 0.05
CA ARG A 83 -3.78 -5.01 0.13
C ARG A 83 -5.12 -4.28 -0.03
N THR A 84 -5.25 -3.08 0.52
CA THR A 84 -6.44 -2.23 0.31
C THR A 84 -6.61 -1.85 -1.16
N LEU A 85 -5.53 -1.46 -1.86
CA LEU A 85 -5.61 -1.15 -3.30
C LEU A 85 -6.06 -2.35 -4.12
N ILE A 86 -5.52 -3.54 -3.82
CA ILE A 86 -5.93 -4.79 -4.48
C ILE A 86 -7.40 -5.10 -4.19
N ALA A 87 -7.85 -4.91 -2.94
CA ALA A 87 -9.25 -5.14 -2.56
C ALA A 87 -10.21 -4.11 -3.20
N MET A 88 -9.71 -2.97 -3.64
CA MET A 88 -10.46 -1.91 -4.32
C MET A 88 -10.61 -2.18 -5.83
N THR A 89 -9.78 -3.04 -6.43
CA THR A 89 -9.85 -3.38 -7.87
C THR A 89 -11.23 -3.88 -8.28
N ASP A 90 -11.71 -3.35 -9.41
CA ASP A 90 -13.02 -3.60 -10.01
C ASP A 90 -14.22 -3.17 -9.15
N LYS A 91 -14.00 -2.42 -8.07
CA LYS A 91 -15.07 -1.89 -7.23
C LYS A 91 -15.53 -0.52 -7.67
N GLN A 92 -16.79 -0.22 -7.36
CA GLN A 92 -17.31 1.13 -7.47
C GLN A 92 -16.70 1.98 -6.35
N VAL A 93 -15.95 3.01 -6.73
CA VAL A 93 -15.29 3.93 -5.79
C VAL A 93 -15.89 5.32 -5.96
N HIS A 94 -16.14 5.98 -4.82
CA HIS A 94 -16.54 7.37 -4.77
C HIS A 94 -15.30 8.21 -4.51
N PHE A 95 -15.05 9.22 -5.35
CA PHE A 95 -13.97 10.17 -5.18
C PHE A 95 -14.54 11.54 -4.83
N SER A 96 -14.02 12.11 -3.75
CA SER A 96 -14.25 13.52 -3.41
C SER A 96 -13.09 14.33 -3.94
N MET A 97 -13.36 15.29 -4.82
CA MET A 97 -12.36 16.13 -5.48
C MET A 97 -12.45 17.58 -5.00
N TYR A 98 -11.52 18.42 -5.45
CA TYR A 98 -11.62 19.87 -5.22
C TYR A 98 -12.92 20.46 -5.78
N GLU A 99 -13.28 21.66 -5.30
CA GLU A 99 -14.48 22.39 -5.71
C GLU A 99 -15.81 21.66 -5.41
N LYS A 100 -15.81 20.76 -4.41
CA LYS A 100 -16.98 19.97 -3.98
C LYS A 100 -17.52 19.03 -5.08
N VAL A 101 -16.66 18.66 -6.02
CA VAL A 101 -16.99 17.69 -7.06
C VAL A 101 -16.91 16.29 -6.47
N HIS A 102 -17.99 15.52 -6.66
CA HIS A 102 -18.06 14.12 -6.28
C HIS A 102 -18.26 13.30 -7.55
N VAL A 103 -17.37 12.36 -7.80
CA VAL A 103 -17.43 11.48 -8.96
C VAL A 103 -17.44 10.03 -8.52
N GLN A 104 -18.08 9.20 -9.32
CA GLN A 104 -18.15 7.76 -9.10
C GLN A 104 -17.49 7.06 -10.29
N ALA A 105 -16.59 6.11 -10.04
CA ALA A 105 -15.95 5.36 -11.11
C ALA A 105 -15.61 3.94 -10.66
N LYS A 106 -15.46 3.01 -11.60
CA LYS A 106 -14.93 1.68 -11.30
C LYS A 106 -13.42 1.76 -11.23
N PHE A 107 -12.84 1.42 -10.09
CA PHE A 107 -11.40 1.46 -9.92
C PHE A 107 -10.74 0.31 -10.66
N GLY A 108 -9.74 0.60 -11.50
CA GLY A 108 -8.95 -0.43 -12.15
C GLY A 108 -7.60 -0.60 -11.49
N ALA A 109 -6.75 0.44 -11.53
CA ALA A 109 -5.40 0.37 -11.01
C ALA A 109 -4.89 1.71 -10.45
N SER A 110 -3.82 1.64 -9.68
CA SER A 110 -3.01 2.79 -9.28
C SER A 110 -1.55 2.53 -9.61
N ASP A 111 -0.77 3.58 -9.79
CA ASP A 111 0.69 3.45 -9.81
C ASP A 111 1.23 3.11 -8.42
N ILE A 112 2.51 2.71 -8.36
CA ILE A 112 3.13 2.30 -7.10
C ILE A 112 3.16 3.44 -6.09
N ASP A 113 3.35 4.68 -6.55
CA ASP A 113 3.48 5.86 -5.69
C ASP A 113 2.12 6.51 -5.37
N VAL A 114 1.02 5.98 -5.92
CA VAL A 114 -0.35 6.45 -5.70
C VAL A 114 -0.51 7.92 -6.10
N LEU A 115 0.11 8.29 -7.20
CA LEU A 115 -0.01 9.59 -7.84
C LEU A 115 -1.16 9.62 -8.84
N ASN A 116 -1.58 8.45 -9.34
CA ASN A 116 -2.64 8.33 -10.32
C ASN A 116 -3.54 7.11 -10.06
N PHE A 117 -4.82 7.27 -10.42
CA PHE A 117 -5.81 6.21 -10.42
C PHE A 117 -6.38 6.04 -11.83
N GLN A 118 -6.17 4.88 -12.44
CA GLN A 118 -6.90 4.49 -13.64
C GLN A 118 -8.27 3.98 -13.23
N VAL A 119 -9.28 4.53 -13.88
CA VAL A 119 -10.68 4.20 -13.61
C VAL A 119 -11.45 4.04 -14.92
N SER A 120 -12.46 3.17 -14.90
CA SER A 120 -13.43 3.06 -15.98
C SER A 120 -14.78 3.63 -15.54
N ASP A 121 -15.60 3.98 -16.53
CA ASP A 121 -16.99 4.41 -16.34
C ASP A 121 -17.13 5.58 -15.33
N LEU A 122 -16.23 6.56 -15.46
CA LEU A 122 -16.20 7.76 -14.61
C LEU A 122 -17.45 8.61 -14.86
N GLN A 123 -18.33 8.67 -13.86
CA GLN A 123 -19.52 9.49 -13.87
C GLN A 123 -19.16 10.93 -13.52
N THR A 124 -19.33 11.81 -14.49
CA THR A 124 -19.20 13.27 -14.33
C THR A 124 -20.56 13.93 -14.54
N PRO A 125 -20.76 15.18 -14.09
CA PRO A 125 -21.99 15.92 -14.37
C PRO A 125 -22.30 16.09 -15.87
N LEU A 126 -21.28 16.03 -16.72
CA LEU A 126 -21.41 16.17 -18.18
C LEU A 126 -21.73 14.84 -18.88
N GLY A 127 -21.60 13.72 -18.18
CA GLY A 127 -21.80 12.38 -18.72
C GLY A 127 -20.77 11.37 -18.24
N VAL A 128 -20.74 10.20 -18.89
CA VAL A 128 -19.87 9.08 -18.52
C VAL A 128 -18.65 9.07 -19.42
N GLN A 129 -17.47 9.11 -18.81
CA GLN A 129 -16.20 8.91 -19.48
C GLN A 129 -15.77 7.45 -19.32
N LYS A 130 -15.63 6.73 -20.45
CA LYS A 130 -15.34 5.29 -20.47
C LYS A 130 -14.05 4.92 -19.74
N GLU A 131 -12.99 5.68 -19.98
CA GLU A 131 -11.67 5.47 -19.37
C GLU A 131 -11.08 6.82 -18.96
N ALA A 132 -10.55 6.91 -17.75
CA ALA A 132 -9.96 8.12 -17.22
C ALA A 132 -8.76 7.82 -16.31
N LEU A 133 -7.88 8.82 -16.19
CA LEU A 133 -6.78 8.83 -15.25
C LEU A 133 -6.99 10.00 -14.29
N LEU A 134 -7.35 9.70 -13.04
CA LEU A 134 -7.49 10.69 -11.98
C LEU A 134 -6.13 10.91 -11.32
N ARG A 135 -5.67 12.16 -11.26
CA ARG A 135 -4.45 12.50 -10.52
C ARG A 135 -4.79 12.57 -9.04
N CYS A 136 -3.92 12.02 -8.19
CA CYS A 136 -4.07 12.06 -6.74
C CYS A 136 -4.15 13.50 -6.22
N GLN A 137 -3.43 14.44 -6.86
CA GLN A 137 -3.48 15.87 -6.52
C GLN A 137 -4.86 16.50 -6.68
N ASP A 138 -5.76 15.92 -7.48
CA ASP A 138 -7.13 16.41 -7.68
C ASP A 138 -8.13 15.73 -6.72
N VAL A 139 -7.71 14.69 -5.99
CA VAL A 139 -8.54 13.86 -5.11
C VAL A 139 -8.25 14.19 -3.64
N ILE A 140 -9.30 14.48 -2.88
CA ILE A 140 -9.24 14.70 -1.43
C ILE A 140 -9.37 13.38 -0.68
N SER A 141 -10.31 12.53 -1.12
CA SER A 141 -10.54 11.22 -0.53
C SER A 141 -11.21 10.28 -1.52
N CYS A 142 -11.07 8.97 -1.26
CA CYS A 142 -11.82 7.93 -1.96
C CYS A 142 -12.42 6.94 -0.95
N SER A 143 -13.58 6.38 -1.28
CA SER A 143 -14.28 5.42 -0.43
C SER A 143 -14.96 4.34 -1.26
N PHE A 144 -14.91 3.10 -0.76
CA PHE A 144 -15.47 1.92 -1.41
C PHE A 144 -15.93 0.92 -0.36
N ASP A 145 -16.87 0.05 -0.75
CA ASP A 145 -17.37 -1.02 0.11
C ASP A 145 -16.50 -2.27 -0.02
N LEU A 146 -16.09 -2.84 1.12
CA LEU A 146 -15.22 -4.02 1.21
C LEU A 146 -15.98 -5.34 0.97
#